data_AF-A0A9E4L7U8-F1
#
_entry.id   AF-A0A9E4L7U8-F1
#
_cell.length_a   1.000
_cell.length_b   1.000
_cell.length_c   1.000
_cell.angle_alpha   90.00
_cell.angle_beta   90.00
_cell.angle_gamma   90.00
#
_symmetry.space_group_name_H-M   'P 1'
#
loop_
_entity.id
_entity.type
_entity.pdbx_description
1 polymer ?
#
loop_
_entity_poly.entity_id
_entity_poly.type
_entity_poly.pdbx_seq_one_letter_code
_entity_poly.pdbx_strand_id
1 'polypeptide(L)' 'MPNSNAVKNVSGHCLCGGVRYEASAVRRQLVHCHCEMCRRAVGGVWQATQALRGDLTIEDDGCLAWYRSSEKARRG' A
#
# COMPACT_ATOMS: atom_id res chain seq x y z
N MET A 1 2.47 18.81 7.50
CA MET A 1 3.74 19.33 6.93
C MET A 1 4.22 18.37 5.84
N PRO A 2 4.33 18.79 4.55
CA PRO A 2 4.92 17.95 3.53
C PRO A 2 6.44 18.15 3.55
N ASN A 3 7.18 17.25 4.19
CA ASN A 3 8.63 17.24 4.05
C ASN A 3 8.96 16.65 2.67
N SER A 4 9.63 17.44 1.85
CA SER A 4 9.75 17.37 0.38
C SER A 4 10.61 16.22 -0.18
N ASN A 5 10.65 15.06 0.47
CA ASN A 5 11.45 13.91 0.04
C ASN A 5 10.56 12.71 -0.32
N ALA A 6 9.78 12.86 -1.39
CA ALA A 6 9.08 11.74 -2.00
C ALA A 6 10.01 10.99 -2.97
N VAL A 7 9.93 9.66 -2.96
CA VAL A 7 10.56 8.80 -3.99
C VAL A 7 9.61 8.77 -5.17
N LYS A 8 10.13 9.01 -6.39
CA LYS A 8 9.32 9.10 -7.60
C LYS A 8 9.33 7.79 -8.39
N ASN A 9 8.25 7.54 -9.14
CA ASN A 9 8.12 6.48 -10.13
C ASN A 9 8.47 5.09 -9.57
N VAL A 10 7.79 4.69 -8.49
CA VAL A 10 7.93 3.37 -7.88
C VAL A 10 6.88 2.44 -8.47
N SER A 11 7.30 1.30 -9.00
CA SER A 11 6.38 0.26 -9.48
C SER A 11 6.57 -1.05 -8.73
N GLY A 12 5.58 -1.93 -8.79
CA GLY A 12 5.62 -3.25 -8.18
C GLY A 12 4.41 -4.09 -8.58
N HIS A 13 4.41 -5.34 -8.13
CA HIS A 13 3.35 -6.31 -8.43
C HIS A 13 3.29 -7.43 -7.40
N CYS A 14 2.16 -8.14 -7.32
CA CYS A 14 2.09 -9.40 -6.57
C CYS A 14 2.98 -10.46 -7.24
N LEU A 15 3.49 -11.44 -6.47
CA LEU A 15 4.20 -12.58 -7.04
C LEU A 15 3.36 -13.38 -8.05
N CYS A 16 2.03 -13.31 -7.93
CA CYS A 16 1.08 -13.91 -8.85
C CYS A 16 1.00 -13.23 -10.22
N GLY A 17 1.49 -11.99 -10.36
CA GLY A 17 1.37 -11.17 -11.56
C GLY A 17 -0.01 -10.55 -11.81
N GLY A 18 -1.07 -10.96 -11.12
CA GLY A 18 -2.44 -10.47 -11.34
C GLY A 18 -2.74 -9.06 -10.83
N VAL A 19 -1.85 -8.46 -10.03
CA VAL A 19 -1.94 -7.06 -9.61
C VAL A 19 -0.60 -6.37 -9.89
N ARG A 20 -0.64 -5.24 -10.58
CA ARG A 20 0.49 -4.33 -10.80
C ARG A 20 0.13 -2.94 -10.29
N TYR A 21 1.11 -2.19 -9.81
CA TYR A 21 0.89 -0.81 -9.41
C TYR A 21 2.05 0.09 -9.84
N GLU A 22 1.71 1.35 -10.04
CA GLU A 22 2.67 2.43 -10.25
C GLU A 22 2.32 3.60 -9.32
N ALA A 23 3.34 4.12 -8.65
CA ALA A 23 3.24 5.25 -7.76
C ALA A 23 4.18 6.38 -8.22
N SER A 24 3.61 7.51 -8.64
CA SER A 24 4.37 8.67 -9.12
C SER A 24 5.11 9.38 -7.99
N ALA A 25 4.59 9.29 -6.75
CA ALA A 25 5.22 9.83 -5.55
C ALA A 25 4.88 8.98 -4.31
N VAL A 26 5.93 8.48 -3.65
CA VAL A 26 5.84 7.69 -2.42
C VAL A 26 6.57 8.40 -1.30
N ARG A 27 6.03 8.40 -0.08
CA ARG A 27 6.75 8.98 1.06
C ARG A 27 8.01 8.17 1.39
N ARG A 28 9.09 8.83 1.78
CA ARG A 28 10.30 8.11 2.22
C ARG A 28 10.14 7.42 3.59
N GLN A 29 9.20 7.90 4.41
CA GLN A 29 8.98 7.33 5.75
C GLN A 29 8.34 5.95 5.67
N LEU A 30 8.96 5.00 6.38
CA LEU A 30 8.38 3.70 6.66
C LEU A 30 7.61 3.75 7.97
N VAL A 31 6.44 3.12 7.98
CA VAL A 31 5.61 2.92 9.16
C VAL A 31 5.75 1.48 9.59
N HIS A 32 6.06 1.30 10.87
CA HIS A 32 5.98 0.02 11.57
C HIS A 32 4.71 0.01 12.41
N CYS A 33 3.78 -0.88 12.12
CA CYS A 33 2.52 -0.98 12.87
C CYS A 33 2.43 -2.33 13.59
N HIS A 34 2.15 -2.24 14.90
CA HIS A 34 2.08 -3.39 15.79
C HIS A 34 0.65 -3.74 16.19
N CYS A 35 -0.38 -3.08 15.65
CA CYS A 35 -1.77 -3.39 16.04
C CYS A 35 -2.19 -4.77 15.55
N GLU A 36 -3.16 -5.38 16.24
CA GLU A 36 -3.64 -6.73 15.92
C GLU A 36 -4.10 -6.86 14.47
N MET A 37 -4.86 -5.88 13.98
CA MET A 37 -5.36 -5.88 12.60
C MET A 37 -4.24 -5.95 11.56
N CYS A 38 -3.16 -5.20 11.76
CA CYS A 38 -2.00 -5.22 10.88
C CYS A 38 -1.23 -6.53 10.99
N ARG A 39 -1.09 -7.09 12.20
CA ARG A 39 -0.45 -8.40 12.39
C ARG A 39 -1.21 -9.53 11.73
N ARG A 40 -2.54 -9.53 11.80
CA ARG A 40 -3.38 -10.52 11.09
C ARG A 40 -3.26 -10.41 9.57
N ALA A 41 -3.04 -9.21 9.04
CA ALA A 41 -2.95 -8.99 7.59
C ALA A 41 -1.65 -9.51 6.95
N VAL A 42 -0.51 -9.45 7.66
CA VAL A 42 0.81 -9.85 7.11
C VAL A 42 1.51 -10.96 7.88
N GLY A 43 0.91 -11.47 8.97
CA GLY A 43 1.53 -12.49 9.83
C GLY A 43 2.66 -11.96 10.74
N GLY A 44 2.82 -10.65 10.88
CA GLY A 44 3.95 -10.04 11.60
C GLY A 44 3.82 -8.53 11.81
N VAL A 45 4.93 -7.84 12.07
CA VAL A 45 4.93 -6.37 12.12
C VAL A 45 4.69 -5.84 10.71
N TRP A 46 3.68 -4.99 10.54
CA TRP A 46 3.40 -4.39 9.25
C TRP A 46 4.44 -3.33 8.94
N GLN A 47 5.04 -3.42 7.76
CA GLN A 47 6.05 -2.50 7.24
C GLN A 47 5.55 -1.94 5.92
N ALA A 48 5.21 -0.65 5.89
CA ALA A 48 4.79 -0.01 4.65
C ALA A 48 5.16 1.46 4.60
N THR A 49 5.15 1.98 3.39
CA THR A 49 5.10 3.41 3.11
C THR A 49 3.73 3.78 2.53
N GLN A 50 3.54 5.04 2.14
CA GLN A 50 2.29 5.58 1.64
C GLN A 50 2.52 6.50 0.45
N ALA A 51 1.62 6.41 -0.53
CA ALA A 51 1.41 7.38 -1.61
C ALA A 51 0.05 8.06 -1.41
N LEU A 52 -0.15 9.24 -2.01
CA LEU A 52 -1.50 9.79 -2.11
C LEU A 52 -2.30 8.97 -3.13
N ARG A 53 -3.63 8.93 -2.98
CA ARG A 53 -4.49 8.20 -3.92
C ARG A 53 -4.35 8.69 -5.36
N GLY A 54 -4.18 10.00 -5.56
CA GLY A 54 -3.97 10.58 -6.90
C GLY A 54 -2.61 10.25 -7.51
N ASP A 55 -1.66 9.75 -6.71
CA ASP A 55 -0.32 9.39 -7.13
C ASP A 55 -0.17 7.87 -7.35
N LEU A 56 -1.25 7.08 -7.21
CA LEU A 56 -1.22 5.61 -7.26
C LEU A 56 -2.21 5.10 -8.32
N THR A 57 -1.68 4.38 -9.30
CA THR A 57 -2.44 3.60 -10.27
C THR A 57 -2.28 2.11 -9.96
N ILE A 58 -3.38 1.35 -10.08
CA ILE A 58 -3.39 -0.10 -9.87
C ILE A 58 -4.07 -0.74 -11.08
N GLU A 59 -3.38 -1.72 -11.66
CA GLU A 59 -3.91 -2.63 -12.66
C GLU A 59 -4.19 -3.97 -11.97
N ASP A 60 -5.36 -4.54 -12.23
CA ASP A 60 -5.79 -5.81 -11.65
C ASP A 60 -6.47 -6.68 -12.71
N ASP A 61 -6.05 -7.95 -12.77
CA ASP A 61 -6.60 -8.99 -13.65
C ASP A 61 -7.85 -9.66 -13.03
N GLY A 62 -8.51 -9.00 -12.07
CA GLY A 62 -9.70 -9.48 -11.37
C GLY A 62 -9.43 -10.31 -10.11
N CYS A 63 -8.19 -10.31 -9.62
CA CYS A 63 -7.79 -11.07 -8.44
C CYS A 63 -7.73 -10.22 -7.15
N LEU A 64 -7.81 -8.89 -7.28
CA LEU A 64 -7.77 -7.95 -6.16
C LEU A 64 -9.09 -7.94 -5.38
N ALA A 65 -9.05 -8.50 -4.16
CA ALA A 65 -10.17 -8.48 -3.23
C ALA A 65 -9.96 -7.46 -2.11
N TRP A 66 -10.99 -6.66 -1.82
CA TRP A 66 -10.95 -5.66 -0.75
C TRP A 66 -11.69 -6.15 0.50
N TYR A 67 -10.98 -6.24 1.61
CA TYR A 67 -11.53 -6.45 2.94
C TYR A 67 -11.79 -5.12 3.67
N ARG A 68 -13.00 -4.93 4.18
CA ARG A 68 -13.35 -3.74 5.00
C ARG A 68 -12.73 -3.88 6.39
N SER A 69 -11.65 -3.16 6.63
CA SER A 69 -10.89 -3.22 7.89
C SER A 69 -11.40 -2.28 8.97
N SER A 70 -12.10 -1.20 8.60
CA SER A 70 -12.79 -0.28 9.50
C SER A 70 -13.90 0.46 8.74
N GLU A 71 -14.57 1.40 9.40
CA GLU A 71 -15.54 2.30 8.75
C GLU A 71 -14.91 3.08 7.59
N LYS A 72 -13.65 3.51 7.75
CA LYS A 72 -12.96 4.43 6.81
C LYS A 72 -11.87 3.77 5.97
N ALA A 73 -11.48 2.52 6.26
CA ALA A 73 -10.33 1.87 5.62
C ALA A 73 -10.63 0.45 5.13
N ARG A 74 -10.06 0.12 3.96
CA ARG A 74 -10.07 -1.22 3.35
C ARG A 74 -8.64 -1.70 3.08
N ARG A 75 -8.46 -3.01 2.97
CA ARG A 75 -7.19 -3.69 2.69
C ARG A 75 -7.39 -4.67 1.56
N GLY A 76 -6.52 -4.62 0.57
CA GLY A 76 -6.57 -5.40 -0.67
C GLY A 76 -5.33 -5.03 -1.46
#